data_AF-A0A0X8FBQ2-F1
#
_entry.id   AF-A0A0X8FBQ2-F1
#
_cell.length_a   1.000
_cell.length_b   1.000
_cell.length_c   1.000
_cell.angle_alpha   90.00
_cell.angle_beta   90.00
_cell.angle_gamma   90.00
#
_symmetry.space_group_name_H-M   'P 1'
#
loop_
_entity.id
_entity.type
_entity.pdbx_description
1 polymer ?
#
loop_
_entity_poly.entity_id
_entity_poly.type
_entity_poly.pdbx_seq_one_letter_code
_entity_poly.pdbx_strand_id
1 'polypeptide(L)' 'MNLLKGYRNALGMTQADMASELGISRQSYYMKEKGRVAFTDKEKIIVLSLFHKIDEKLTIDQIFFTHKVGK' A
#
# COMPACT_ATOMS: atom_id res chain seq x y z
N MET A 1 -13.90 -0.18 2.23
CA MET A 1 -12.72 -0.31 3.12
C MET A 1 -11.50 -0.49 2.23
N ASN A 2 -10.43 0.32 2.37
CA ASN A 2 -9.26 0.20 1.49
C ASN A 2 -8.42 -1.01 1.92
N LEU A 3 -8.13 -1.94 1.00
CA LEU A 3 -7.31 -3.13 1.23
C LEU A 3 -5.96 -2.76 1.86
N LEU A 4 -5.32 -1.70 1.36
CA LEU A 4 -4.03 -1.21 1.84
C LEU A 4 -4.05 -0.84 3.33
N LYS A 5 -5.11 -0.13 3.76
CA LYS A 5 -5.31 0.23 5.17
C LYS A 5 -5.57 -1.00 6.04
N GLY A 6 -6.29 -1.99 5.51
CA GLY A 6 -6.58 -3.24 6.21
C GLY A 6 -5.30 -4.00 6.54
N TYR A 7 -4.46 -4.25 5.53
CA TYR A 7 -3.19 -4.94 5.71
C TYR A 7 -2.20 -4.16 6.59
N ARG A 8 -2.10 -2.84 6.40
CA ARG A 8 -1.28 -1.99 7.30
C ARG A 8 -1.69 -2.15 8.76
N ASN A 9 -3.00 -2.11 9.04
CA ASN A 9 -3.50 -2.29 10.40
C ASN A 9 -3.23 -3.71 10.94
N ALA A 10 -3.35 -4.74 10.10
CA ALA A 10 -3.04 -6.12 10.46
C ALA A 10 -1.55 -6.34 10.78
N LEU A 11 -0.65 -5.55 10.18
CA LEU A 11 0.77 -5.50 10.55
C LEU A 11 1.03 -4.69 11.84
N GLY A 12 0.02 -4.06 12.43
CA GLY A 12 0.19 -3.14 13.58
C GLY A 12 0.90 -1.84 13.22
N MET A 13 1.01 -1.50 11.92
CA MET A 13 1.78 -0.35 11.46
C MET A 13 0.94 0.92 11.36
N THR A 14 1.55 2.04 11.72
CA THR A 14 1.01 3.38 11.49
C THR A 14 1.32 3.88 10.07
N GLN A 15 0.70 4.99 9.68
CA GLN A 15 1.08 5.67 8.43
C GLN A 15 2.51 6.21 8.45
N ALA A 16 3.08 6.47 9.64
CA ALA A 16 4.45 6.91 9.78
C ALA A 16 5.42 5.74 9.55
N ASP A 17 5.11 4.56 10.09
CA ASP A 17 5.94 3.36 9.91
C ASP A 17 6.03 2.96 8.44
N MET A 18 4.90 2.95 7.73
CA MET A 18 4.89 2.68 6.29
C MET A 18 5.66 3.73 5.50
N ALA A 19 5.62 5.00 5.91
CA ALA A 19 6.37 6.05 5.24
C ALA A 19 7.88 5.85 5.42
N SER A 20 8.32 5.42 6.61
CA SER A 20 9.70 5.05 6.90
C SER A 20 10.18 3.87 6.05
N GLU A 21 9.39 2.79 5.96
CA GLU A 21 9.71 1.62 5.10
C GLU A 21 9.83 1.99 3.62
N LEU A 22 9.05 2.97 3.17
CA LEU A 22 9.05 3.43 1.79
C LEU A 22 10.06 4.54 1.51
N GLY A 23 10.73 5.08 2.54
CA GLY A 23 11.66 6.20 2.40
C GLY A 23 10.99 7.51 1.92
N ILE A 24 9.72 7.73 2.29
CA ILE A 24 8.93 8.91 1.90
C ILE A 24 8.39 9.66 3.13
N SER A 25 7.82 10.85 2.92
CA SER A 25 7.15 11.56 4.01
C SER A 25 5.83 10.89 4.40
N ARG A 26 5.44 11.02 5.67
CA ARG A 26 4.11 10.58 6.17
C ARG A 26 2.96 11.15 5.33
N GLN A 27 3.08 12.40 4.90
CA GLN A 27 2.08 13.05 4.05
C GLN A 27 1.99 12.40 2.67
N SER A 28 3.13 12.06 2.06
CA SER A 28 3.18 11.33 0.79
C SER A 28 2.47 9.98 0.93
N TYR A 29 2.80 9.21 1.96
CA TYR A 29 2.11 7.94 2.25
C TYR A 29 0.61 8.14 2.47
N TYR A 30 0.20 9.14 3.26
CA TYR A 30 -1.21 9.45 3.49
C TYR A 30 -1.96 9.71 2.18
N MET A 31 -1.42 10.52 1.28
CA MET A 31 -2.06 10.82 0.00
C MET A 31 -2.15 9.55 -0.88
N LYS A 32 -1.12 8.70 -0.85
CA LYS A 32 -1.11 7.42 -1.57
C LYS A 32 -2.12 6.42 -1.00
N GLU A 33 -2.19 6.25 0.31
CA GLU A 33 -3.19 5.39 0.98
C GLU A 33 -4.63 5.89 0.75
N LYS A 34 -4.83 7.20 0.58
CA LYS A 34 -6.13 7.77 0.20
C LYS A 34 -6.45 7.62 -1.30
N GLY A 35 -5.53 7.09 -2.10
CA GLY A 35 -5.68 6.93 -3.56
C GLY A 35 -5.59 8.25 -4.34
N ARG A 36 -5.10 9.33 -3.72
CA ARG A 36 -4.93 10.63 -4.39
C ARG A 36 -3.66 10.69 -5.24
N VAL A 37 -2.66 9.89 -4.87
CA VAL A 37 -1.37 9.79 -5.57
C VAL A 37 -1.07 8.30 -5.77
N ALA A 38 -0.59 7.92 -6.95
CA ALA A 38 -0.22 6.54 -7.21
C ALA A 38 1.07 6.15 -6.45
N PHE A 39 1.19 4.87 -6.11
CA PHE A 39 2.48 4.30 -5.69
C PHE A 39 3.37 4.11 -6.92
N THR A 40 4.67 4.37 -6.78
CA THR A 40 5.67 4.01 -7.79
C THR A 40 5.87 2.50 -7.79
N ASP A 41 6.45 1.94 -8.86
CA ASP A 41 6.64 0.48 -8.94
C ASP A 41 7.57 -0.05 -7.84
N LYS A 42 8.60 0.72 -7.46
CA LYS A 42 9.46 0.40 -6.31
C LYS A 42 8.67 0.35 -5.01
N GLU A 43 7.80 1.34 -4.77
CA GLU A 43 6.97 1.37 -3.56
C GLU A 43 5.95 0.21 -3.56
N LYS A 44 5.36 -0.14 -4.72
CA LYS A 44 4.44 -1.28 -4.82
C LYS A 44 5.11 -2.60 -4.43
N ILE A 45 6.35 -2.82 -4.85
CA ILE A 45 7.13 -4.02 -4.50
C ILE A 45 7.37 -4.07 -2.98
N ILE A 46 7.74 -2.94 -2.36
CA ILE A 46 7.97 -2.88 -0.90
C ILE A 46 6.67 -3.16 -0.14
N VAL A 47 5.56 -2.52 -0.54
CA VAL A 47 4.24 -2.77 0.09
C VAL A 47 3.83 -4.24 -0.04
N LEU A 48 4.01 -4.84 -1.23
CA LEU A 48 3.72 -6.25 -1.45
C LEU A 48 4.54 -7.14 -0.51
N SER A 49 5.85 -6.90 -0.40
CA SER A 49 6.75 -7.64 0.48
C SER A 49 6.34 -7.54 1.96
N LEU A 50 5.90 -6.36 2.40
CA LEU A 50 5.36 -6.18 3.76
C LEU A 50 4.07 -7.00 3.96
N PHE A 51 3.18 -7.00 2.98
CA PHE A 51 1.89 -7.67 3.09
C PHE A 51 1.98 -9.20 2.95
N HIS A 52 3.02 -9.70 2.28
CA HIS A 52 3.36 -11.13 2.22
C HIS A 52 3.66 -11.73 3.60
N LYS A 53 3.98 -10.91 4.61
CA LYS A 53 4.07 -11.37 6.01
C LYS A 53 2.73 -11.84 6.58
N ILE A 54 1.61 -11.49 5.94
CA ILE A 54 0.25 -11.87 6.32
C ILE A 54 -0.36 -12.83 5.29
N ASP A 55 -0.22 -12.52 4.00
CA ASP A 55 -0.75 -13.32 2.90
C ASP A 55 0.25 -13.39 1.74
N GLU A 56 0.96 -14.52 1.65
CA GLU A 56 1.96 -14.79 0.62
C GLU A 56 1.38 -14.87 -0.80
N LYS A 57 0.06 -15.09 -0.95
CA LYS A 57 -0.59 -15.22 -2.26
C LYS A 57 -1.06 -13.87 -2.82
N LEU A 58 -0.92 -12.80 -2.03
CA LEU A 58 -1.32 -11.47 -2.45
C LEU A 58 -0.49 -11.00 -3.65
N THR A 59 -1.12 -10.26 -4.56
CA THR A 59 -0.49 -9.72 -5.78
C THR A 59 -0.61 -8.20 -5.85
N ILE A 60 0.27 -7.56 -6.64
CA ILE A 60 0.21 -6.11 -6.89
C ILE A 60 -1.17 -5.71 -7.44
N ASP A 61 -1.75 -6.53 -8.32
CA ASP A 61 -3.05 -6.27 -8.94
C ASP A 61 -4.19 -6.20 -7.94
N GLN A 62 -4.19 -7.12 -6.98
CA GLN A 62 -5.18 -7.12 -5.90
C GLN A 62 -5.03 -5.91 -4.97
N ILE A 63 -3.80 -5.42 -4.75
CA ILE A 63 -3.56 -4.26 -3.87
C ILE A 63 -3.89 -2.94 -4.57
N PHE A 64 -3.43 -2.77 -5.81
CA PHE A 64 -3.38 -1.45 -6.46
C PHE A 64 -4.30 -1.29 -7.67
N PHE A 65 -4.85 -2.38 -8.23
CA PHE A 65 -5.56 -2.36 -9.51
C PHE A 65 -7.02 -2.86 -9.42
N THR A 66 -7.67 -2.66 -8.26
CA THR A 66 -9.09 -2.99 -8.03
C THR A 66 -10.03 -2.00 -8.76
N HIS A 67 -10.14 -2.18 -10.07
CA HIS A 67 -11.15 -1.65 -11.01
C HIS A 67 -11.42 -0.14 -11.02
N LYS A 68 -10.72 0.54 -11.93
CA LYS A 68 -11.36 1.47 -12.88
C LYS A 68 -10.78 1.25 -14.28
N VAL A 69 -11.33 0.27 -14.99
CA VAL A 69 -11.37 0.34 -16.45
C VAL A 69 -12.47 1.36 -16.76
N GLY A 70 -12.07 2.61 -16.98
CA GLY A 70 -12.95 3.59 -17.60
C GLY A 70 -13.17 3.17 -19.05
N LYS A 71 -14.44 3.11 -19.47
CA LYS A 71 -14.81 3.20 -20.88
C LYS A 71 -14.25 4.48 -21.50
#